data_AF-K2PBQ4-F1
#
_entry.id   AF-K2PBQ4-F1
#
_cell.length_a   1.000
_cell.length_b   1.000
_cell.length_c   1.000
_cell.angle_alpha   90.00
_cell.angle_beta   90.00
_cell.angle_gamma   90.00
#
_symmetry.space_group_name_H-M   'P 1'
#
loop_
_entity.id
_entity.type
_entity.pdbx_description
1 polymer ?
#
loop_
_entity_poly.entity_id
_entity_poly.type
_entity_poly.pdbx_seq_one_letter_code
_entity_poly.pdbx_strand_id
1 'polypeptide(L)'
;MQCDNALEVVQLELLLDLADLVAQGFETALLTALDELDGRVLFNRRLDDDPQYQRIAAVALGPENEVALVFLDHSGTSTRTEDARASNHPLRDEALAAANTEQN
;
A
#
# COMPACT_ATOMS: atom_id res chain seq x y z
N MET A 1 4.95 -24.51 9.71
CA MET A 1 3.88 -23.61 9.24
C MET A 1 4.42 -22.22 9.46
N GLN A 2 4.92 -21.61 8.40
CA GLN A 2 5.54 -20.29 8.46
C GLN A 2 4.50 -19.34 7.87
N CYS A 3 3.85 -18.59 8.75
CA CYS A 3 2.80 -17.63 8.42
C CYS A 3 3.28 -16.26 8.89
N ASP A 4 4.47 -15.86 8.46
CA ASP A 4 5.18 -14.68 8.98
C ASP A 4 5.57 -13.73 7.84
N ASN A 5 4.73 -13.56 6.81
CA ASN A 5 5.08 -12.77 5.63
C ASN A 5 3.88 -12.03 5.02
N ALA A 6 2.95 -11.57 5.86
CA ALA A 6 1.86 -10.69 5.43
C ALA A 6 1.05 -10.10 6.59
N LEU A 7 1.46 -10.23 7.86
CA LEU A 7 0.59 -9.77 8.95
C LEU A 7 0.39 -8.26 8.88
N GLU A 8 1.46 -7.52 8.61
CA GLU A 8 1.47 -6.08 8.42
C GLU A 8 0.64 -5.66 7.20
N VAL A 9 0.76 -6.40 6.10
CA VAL A 9 -0.04 -6.16 4.87
C VAL A 9 -1.54 -6.35 5.15
N VAL A 10 -1.90 -7.39 5.90
CA VAL A 10 -3.29 -7.65 6.31
C VAL A 10 -3.78 -6.59 7.29
N GLN A 11 -2.96 -6.16 8.25
CA GLN A 11 -3.32 -5.08 9.17
C GLN A 11 -3.54 -3.76 8.44
N LEU A 12 -2.68 -3.44 7.46
CA LEU A 12 -2.85 -2.27 6.61
C LEU A 12 -4.20 -2.31 5.87
N GLU A 13 -4.54 -3.45 5.28
CA GLU A 13 -5.84 -3.62 4.61
C GLU A 13 -7.01 -3.37 5.57
N LEU A 14 -6.97 -3.92 6.78
CA LEU A 14 -8.02 -3.71 7.78
C LEU A 14 -8.13 -2.24 8.22
N LEU A 15 -7.00 -1.55 8.42
CA LEU A 15 -6.99 -0.14 8.81
C LEU A 15 -7.57 0.75 7.72
N LEU A 16 -7.24 0.47 6.46
CA LEU A 16 -7.75 1.21 5.31
C LEU A 16 -9.25 0.93 5.05
N ASP A 17 -9.71 -0.30 5.27
CA ASP A 17 -11.14 -0.66 5.16
C ASP A 17 -11.99 0.02 6.24
N LEU A 18 -11.42 0.21 7.44
CA LEU A 18 -12.07 0.94 8.53
C LEU A 18 -12.01 2.47 8.35
N ALA A 19 -11.03 2.96 7.58
CA ALA A 19 -10.84 4.39 7.38
C ALA A 19 -11.95 5.00 6.52
N ASP A 20 -12.38 6.22 6.87
CA ASP A 20 -13.35 6.96 6.08
C ASP A 20 -12.65 7.64 4.88
N LEU A 21 -12.42 6.85 3.82
CA LEU A 21 -11.73 7.30 2.60
C LEU A 21 -12.44 8.46 1.91
N VAL A 22 -13.78 8.56 2.05
CA VAL A 22 -14.59 9.62 1.46
C VAL A 22 -14.40 10.93 2.22
N ALA A 23 -14.38 10.88 3.55
CA ALA A 23 -14.23 12.07 4.39
C ALA A 23 -12.77 12.54 4.50
N GLN A 24 -11.83 11.61 4.65
CA GLN A 24 -10.41 11.92 4.92
C GLN A 24 -9.56 11.95 3.65
N GLY A 25 -9.96 11.21 2.62
CA GLY A 25 -9.17 11.00 1.42
C GLY A 25 -8.12 9.89 1.61
N PHE A 26 -7.77 9.25 0.49
CA PHE A 26 -6.86 8.11 0.46
C PHE A 26 -5.47 8.39 1.05
N GLU A 27 -4.87 9.54 0.74
CA GLU A 27 -3.53 9.85 1.23
C GLU A 27 -3.50 10.00 2.75
N THR A 28 -4.48 10.68 3.34
CA THR A 28 -4.58 10.81 4.79
C THR A 28 -4.85 9.47 5.45
N ALA A 29 -5.80 8.69 4.95
CA ALA A 29 -6.07 7.35 5.46
C ALA A 29 -4.84 6.44 5.42
N LEU A 30 -4.09 6.48 4.31
CA LEU A 30 -2.85 5.73 4.15
C LEU A 30 -1.78 6.16 5.15
N LEU A 31 -1.53 7.47 5.29
CA LEU A 31 -0.55 7.97 6.25
C LEU A 31 -0.91 7.60 7.69
N THR A 32 -2.19 7.68 8.07
CA THR A 32 -2.65 7.25 9.39
C THR A 32 -2.44 5.76 9.61
N ALA A 33 -2.76 4.92 8.62
CA ALA A 33 -2.53 3.49 8.75
C ALA A 33 -1.04 3.14 8.84
N LEU A 34 -0.18 3.87 8.12
CA LEU A 34 1.27 3.68 8.18
C LEU A 34 1.87 4.13 9.51
N ASP A 35 1.37 5.20 10.12
CA ASP A 35 1.80 5.66 11.45
C ASP A 35 1.62 4.56 12.51
N GLU A 36 0.50 3.83 12.44
CA GLU A 36 0.21 2.70 13.35
C GLU A 36 1.11 1.48 13.10
N LEU A 37 1.60 1.30 11.86
CA LEU A 37 2.39 0.14 11.43
C LEU A 37 3.90 0.41 11.34
N ASP A 38 4.35 1.57 11.82
CA ASP A 38 5.74 2.06 11.65
C ASP A 38 6.17 2.01 10.16
N GLY A 39 5.22 2.27 9.27
CA GLY A 39 5.38 2.20 7.83
C GLY A 39 5.68 3.54 7.18
N ARG A 40 6.03 3.50 5.90
CA ARG A 40 6.26 4.72 5.10
C ARG A 40 5.80 4.56 3.65
N VAL A 41 5.46 5.68 3.03
CA VAL A 41 5.12 5.73 1.62
C VAL A 41 6.41 5.75 0.79
N LEU A 42 6.54 4.79 -0.12
CA LEU A 42 7.63 4.75 -1.10
C LEU A 42 7.29 5.60 -2.33
N PHE A 43 6.06 5.44 -2.83
CA PHE A 43 5.50 6.30 -3.86
C PHE A 43 3.98 6.32 -3.80
N ASN A 44 3.38 7.37 -4.34
CA ASN A 44 1.93 7.50 -4.51
C ASN A 44 1.66 8.22 -5.83
N ARG A 45 1.00 7.56 -6.78
CA ARG A 45 0.76 8.09 -8.13
C ARG A 45 -0.64 7.78 -8.62
N ARG A 46 -1.19 8.69 -9.43
CA ARG A 46 -2.45 8.46 -10.13
C ARG A 46 -2.24 7.51 -11.31
N LEU A 47 -3.24 6.67 -11.54
CA LEU A 47 -3.32 5.77 -12.68
C LEU A 47 -4.38 6.33 -13.63
N ASP A 48 -3.96 7.23 -14.53
CA ASP A 48 -4.90 7.89 -15.45
C ASP A 48 -5.41 6.96 -16.57
N ASP A 49 -4.69 5.86 -16.85
CA ASP A 49 -4.97 4.91 -17.94
C ASP A 49 -5.53 3.56 -17.44
N ASP A 50 -5.71 3.39 -16.11
CA ASP A 50 -6.19 2.13 -15.53
C ASP A 50 -7.73 2.12 -15.38
N PRO A 51 -8.43 1.09 -15.88
CA PRO A 51 -9.89 1.03 -15.84
C PRO A 51 -10.46 0.64 -14.47
N GLN A 52 -9.65 0.10 -13.56
CA GLN A 52 -10.09 -0.42 -12.26
C GLN A 52 -9.73 0.51 -11.12
N TYR A 53 -8.55 1.14 -11.18
CA TYR A 53 -8.00 1.93 -10.08
C TYR A 53 -7.64 3.33 -10.56
N GLN A 54 -7.92 4.35 -9.73
CA GLN A 54 -7.50 5.72 -10.04
C GLN A 54 -6.11 6.06 -9.52
N ARG A 55 -5.59 5.25 -8.58
CA ARG A 55 -4.36 5.54 -7.86
C ARG A 55 -3.74 4.27 -7.31
N ILE A 56 -2.42 4.28 -7.26
CA ILE A 56 -1.61 3.27 -6.59
C ILE A 56 -0.61 3.95 -5.67
N ALA A 57 -0.44 3.39 -4.49
CA ALA A 57 0.67 3.70 -3.61
C ALA A 57 1.47 2.43 -3.32
N ALA A 58 2.79 2.56 -3.28
CA ALA A 58 3.65 1.54 -2.68
C ALA A 58 4.10 2.03 -1.33
N VAL A 59 4.07 1.13 -0.36
CA VAL A 59 4.43 1.41 1.03
C VAL A 59 5.36 0.33 1.55
N ALA A 60 6.27 0.73 2.42
CA ALA A 60 7.05 -0.20 3.23
C ALA A 60 6.43 -0.25 4.64
N LEU A 61 6.32 -1.43 5.22
CA LEU A 61 5.66 -1.71 6.49
C LEU A 61 6.65 -2.31 7.47
N GLY A 62 6.61 -1.82 8.70
CA GLY A 62 7.36 -2.34 9.82
C GLY A 62 8.89 -2.32 9.65
N PRO A 63 9.61 -2.86 10.66
CA PRO A 63 11.07 -2.91 10.64
C PRO A 63 11.63 -3.84 9.56
N GLU A 64 10.85 -4.84 9.13
CA GLU A 64 11.25 -5.78 8.08
C GLU A 64 11.13 -5.20 6.66
N ASN A 65 10.63 -3.97 6.53
CA ASN A 65 10.39 -3.29 5.26
C ASN A 65 9.58 -4.18 4.29
N GLU A 66 8.50 -4.79 4.79
CA GLU A 66 7.56 -5.50 3.93
C GLU A 66 6.91 -4.51 2.98
N VAL A 67 6.91 -4.81 1.68
CA VAL A 67 6.43 -3.86 0.66
C VAL A 67 5.03 -4.24 0.24
N ALA A 68 4.08 -3.33 0.44
CA ALA A 68 2.70 -3.48 0.00
C ALA A 68 2.34 -2.49 -1.11
N LEU A 69 1.50 -2.93 -2.02
CA LEU A 69 0.84 -2.12 -3.04
C LEU A 69 -0.58 -1.87 -2.60
N VAL A 70 -0.97 -0.60 -2.52
CA VAL A 70 -2.30 -0.16 -2.16
C VAL A 70 -2.93 0.52 -3.36
N PHE A 71 -4.05 -0.02 -3.82
CA PHE A 71 -4.81 0.48 -4.96
C PHE A 71 -6.09 1.13 -4.45
N LEU A 72 -6.40 2.32 -4.98
CA LEU A 72 -7.66 2.99 -4.73
C LEU A 72 -8.57 2.85 -5.94
N ASP A 73 -9.79 2.37 -5.72
CA ASP A 73 -10.80 2.27 -6.76
C ASP A 73 -11.22 3.65 -7.30
N HIS A 74 -11.77 3.73 -8.52
CA HIS A 74 -12.22 4.99 -9.14
C HIS A 74 -13.35 5.72 -8.39
N SER A 75 -14.09 5.02 -7.55
CA SER A 75 -15.11 5.60 -6.68
C SER A 75 -14.48 6.29 -5.47
N GLY A 76 -13.22 5.97 -5.15
CA GLY A 76 -12.52 6.48 -3.97
C GLY A 76 -13.09 5.97 -2.65
N THR A 77 -13.85 4.88 -2.68
CA THR A 77 -14.58 4.34 -1.52
C THR A 77 -13.96 3.06 -0.99
N SER A 78 -13.12 2.40 -1.79
CA SER A 78 -12.53 1.12 -1.44
C SER A 78 -11.08 1.07 -1.87
N THR A 79 -10.29 0.40 -1.04
CA THR A 79 -8.89 0.11 -1.32
C THR A 79 -8.67 -1.38 -1.44
N ARG A 80 -7.69 -1.75 -2.25
CA ARG A 80 -7.17 -3.11 -2.31
C ARG A 80 -5.71 -3.09 -1.94
N THR A 81 -5.31 -3.99 -1.05
CA THR A 81 -3.92 -4.12 -0.67
C THR A 81 -3.37 -5.44 -1.18
N GLU A 82 -2.15 -5.42 -1.71
CA GLU A 82 -1.46 -6.61 -2.18
C GLU A 82 -0.01 -6.57 -1.70
N ASP A 83 0.51 -7.72 -1.27
CA ASP A 83 1.94 -7.85 -0.99
C ASP A 83 2.73 -7.79 -2.32
N ALA A 84 3.76 -6.94 -2.40
CA ALA A 84 4.53 -6.75 -3.62
C ALA A 84 5.41 -7.96 -3.98
N ARG A 85 5.82 -8.78 -3.00
CA ARG A 85 6.62 -10.00 -3.24
C ARG A 85 5.75 -11.12 -3.83
N ALA A 86 4.47 -11.17 -3.45
CA ALA A 86 3.50 -12.16 -3.93
C ALA A 86 2.67 -11.67 -5.13
N SER A 87 2.59 -10.36 -5.35
CA SER A 87 1.80 -9.79 -6.44
C SER A 87 2.45 -10.01 -7.80
N ASN A 88 1.61 -10.10 -8.83
CA ASN A 88 2.02 -10.19 -10.22
C ASN A 88 1.86 -8.84 -10.95
N HIS A 89 1.67 -7.75 -10.21
CA HIS A 89 1.48 -6.41 -10.76
C HIS A 89 2.80 -5.86 -11.34
N PRO A 90 2.78 -5.18 -12.51
CA PRO A 90 3.99 -4.64 -13.15
C PRO A 90 4.77 -3.63 -12.28
N LEU A 91 4.07 -2.95 -11.36
CA LEU A 91 4.70 -1.98 -10.45
C LEU A 91 5.35 -2.62 -9.21
N ARG A 92 5.29 -3.95 -9.06
CA ARG A 92 5.92 -4.63 -7.92
C ARG A 92 7.43 -4.42 -7.89
N ASP A 93 8.09 -4.49 -9.05
CA ASP A 93 9.54 -4.41 -9.14
C ASP A 93 10.01 -2.97 -8.84
N GLU A 94 9.23 -1.97 -9.24
CA GLU A 94 9.45 -0.57 -8.87
C GLU A 94 9.28 -0.33 -7.37
N ALA A 95 8.24 -0.92 -6.75
CA ALA A 95 8.01 -0.81 -5.31
C ALA A 95 9.14 -1.44 -4.49
N LEU A 96 9.56 -2.65 -4.87
CA LEU A 96 10.69 -3.33 -4.23
C LEU A 96 11.99 -2.55 -4.43
N ALA A 97 12.24 -1.99 -5.63
CA ALA A 97 13.41 -1.16 -5.88
C ALA A 97 13.39 0.13 -5.05
N ALA A 98 12.23 0.78 -4.92
CA ALA A 98 12.08 2.00 -4.12
C ALA A 98 12.40 1.75 -2.64
N ALA A 99 11.93 0.63 -2.08
CA ALA A 99 12.24 0.24 -0.70
C ALA A 99 13.75 0.06 -0.46
N ASN A 100 14.48 -0.47 -1.44
CA ASN A 100 15.93 -0.67 -1.38
C ASN A 100 16.75 0.60 -1.63
N THR A 101 16.20 1.57 -2.35
CA THR A 101 16.92 2.79 -2.75
C THR A 101 17.25 3.70 -1.55
N GLU A 102 16.48 3.63 -0.47
CA GLU A 102 16.73 4.42 0.74
C GLU A 102 17.76 3.78 1.70
N GLN A 103 18.25 2.57 1.40
CA GLN A 103 19.27 1.88 2.21
C GLN A 103 20.72 2.09 1.71
N ASN A 104 20.93 3.00 0.76
CA ASN A 104 22.24 3.26 0.15
C ASN A 104 22.62 4.75 0.18
#